data_AF-A0A7Y1T165-F1
#
_entry.id   AF-A0A7Y1T165-F1
#
_cell.length_a   1.000
_cell.length_b   1.000
_cell.length_c   1.000
_cell.angle_alpha   90.00
_cell.angle_beta   90.00
_cell.angle_gamma   90.00
#
_symmetry.space_group_name_H-M   'P 1'
#
loop_
_entity.id
_entity.type
_entity.pdbx_description
1 polymer ?
#
loop_
_entity_poly.entity_id
_entity_poly.type
_entity_poly.pdbx_seq_one_letter_code
_entity_poly.pdbx_strand_id
1 'polypeptide(L)' 'MNQNLDPTNDNFSPEELDVEKKLRPLTFDDFTGQDQVLENLLVFVQAANLRDEALDHTLFHGPPGLGKTT' A
#
# COMPACT_ATOMS: atom_id res chain seq x y z
N MET A 1 -17.71 -15.44 0.30
CA MET A 1 -16.50 -14.78 -0.24
C MET A 1 -16.31 -15.31 -1.65
N ASN A 2 -16.10 -14.43 -2.65
CA ASN A 2 -15.87 -14.87 -4.03
C ASN A 2 -14.46 -15.47 -4.12
N GLN A 3 -14.34 -16.70 -4.58
CA GLN A 3 -13.04 -17.41 -4.68
C GLN A 3 -12.08 -16.77 -5.70
N ASN A 4 -12.56 -15.81 -6.50
CA ASN A 4 -11.76 -15.07 -7.49
C ASN A 4 -11.36 -13.66 -7.02
N LEU A 5 -11.64 -13.29 -5.78
CA LEU A 5 -11.30 -11.97 -5.21
C LEU A 5 -10.46 -12.17 -3.95
N ASP A 6 -9.29 -12.79 -4.12
CA ASP A 6 -8.28 -12.81 -3.08
C ASP A 6 -7.38 -11.57 -3.25
N PRO A 7 -7.42 -10.60 -2.32
CA PRO A 7 -6.55 -9.43 -2.38
C PRO A 7 -5.13 -9.74 -1.87
N THR A 8 -4.84 -10.98 -1.43
CA THR A 8 -3.50 -11.39 -1.01
C THR A 8 -2.72 -11.96 -2.19
N ASN A 9 -1.40 -11.74 -2.19
CA ASN A 9 -0.51 -12.22 -3.24
C ASN A 9 -0.02 -13.66 -2.99
N ASP A 10 -0.66 -14.39 -2.06
CA ASP A 10 -0.17 -15.68 -1.55
C ASP A 10 -0.14 -16.78 -2.62
N ASN A 11 -0.91 -16.59 -3.70
CA ASN A 11 -1.05 -17.56 -4.79
C ASN A 11 -0.29 -17.17 -6.07
N PHE A 12 0.51 -16.10 -6.05
CA PHE A 12 1.22 -15.62 -7.24
C PHE A 12 2.50 -16.42 -7.49
N SER A 13 2.72 -16.77 -8.75
CA SER A 13 4.03 -17.24 -9.23
C SER A 13 5.09 -16.13 -9.13
N PRO A 14 6.39 -16.48 -9.15
CA PRO A 14 7.46 -15.50 -9.16
C PRO A 14 7.35 -14.49 -10.31
N GLU A 15 6.92 -14.92 -11.49
CA GLU A 15 6.69 -14.03 -12.63
C GLU A 15 5.52 -13.08 -12.38
N GLU A 16 4.42 -13.56 -11.78
CA GLU A 16 3.26 -12.73 -11.43
C GLU A 16 3.61 -11.71 -10.34
N LEU A 17 4.43 -12.07 -9.35
CA LEU A 17 4.93 -11.13 -8.35
C LEU A 17 5.79 -10.01 -8.96
N ASP A 18 6.61 -10.33 -9.96
CA ASP A 18 7.43 -9.33 -10.65
C ASP A 18 6.59 -8.37 -11.50
N VAL A 19 5.48 -8.86 -12.06
CA VAL A 19 4.48 -8.01 -12.74
C VAL A 19 3.70 -7.17 -11.73
N GLU A 20 3.24 -7.76 -10.62
CA GLU A 20 2.48 -7.05 -9.60
C GLU A 20 3.32 -5.91 -9.01
N LYS A 21 4.59 -6.14 -8.64
CA LYS A 21 5.49 -5.07 -8.15
C LYS A 21 5.64 -3.88 -9.10
N LYS A 22 5.51 -4.09 -10.42
CA LYS A 22 5.57 -3.03 -11.43
C LYS A 22 4.24 -2.26 -11.56
N LEU A 23 3.13 -2.87 -11.17
CA LEU A 23 1.77 -2.31 -11.29
C LEU A 23 1.25 -1.74 -9.97
N ARG A 24 1.50 -2.44 -8.87
CA ARG A 24 1.21 -2.08 -7.49
C ARG A 24 2.41 -2.36 -6.59
N PRO A 25 3.00 -1.33 -5.99
CA PRO A 25 4.02 -1.51 -4.97
C PRO A 25 3.47 -2.35 -3.81
N LEU A 26 4.26 -3.32 -3.36
CA LEU A 26 3.87 -4.22 -2.27
C LEU A 26 4.32 -3.70 -0.90
N THR A 27 5.34 -2.85 -0.92
CA THR A 27 5.92 -2.19 0.24
C THR A 27 6.00 -0.69 0.00
N PHE A 28 6.17 0.09 1.07
CA PHE A 28 6.43 1.52 0.95
C PHE A 28 7.68 1.84 0.12
N ASP A 29 8.70 0.97 0.20
CA ASP A 29 9.96 1.12 -0.55
C ASP A 29 9.80 0.91 -2.06
N ASP A 30 8.77 0.16 -2.47
CA ASP A 30 8.43 -0.04 -3.89
C ASP A 30 7.68 1.18 -4.48
N PHE A 31 7.12 2.06 -3.62
CA PHE A 31 6.38 3.23 -4.06
C PHE A 31 7.33 4.35 -4.48
N THR A 32 7.35 4.68 -5.77
CA THR A 32 8.28 5.69 -6.29
C THR A 32 7.72 7.10 -6.15
N GLY A 33 8.46 7.96 -5.43
CA GLY A 33 8.13 9.37 -5.21
C GLY A 33 7.11 9.56 -4.07
N GLN A 34 6.61 10.79 -3.92
CA GLN A 34 5.75 11.19 -2.79
C GLN A 34 6.43 11.00 -1.41
N ASP A 35 7.76 11.09 -1.34
CA ASP A 35 8.57 10.79 -0.14
C ASP A 35 8.02 11.43 1.15
N GLN A 36 7.62 12.70 1.09
CA GLN A 36 7.04 13.41 2.24
C GLN A 36 5.71 12.80 2.72
N VAL A 37 4.86 12.34 1.80
CA VAL A 37 3.58 11.71 2.14
C VAL A 37 3.83 10.32 2.74
N LEU A 38 4.75 9.56 2.13
CA LEU A 38 5.15 8.24 2.62
C LEU A 38 5.76 8.32 4.02
N GLU A 39 6.66 9.28 4.26
CA GLU A 39 7.29 9.48 5.57
C GLU A 39 6.25 9.75 6.67
N ASN A 40 5.29 10.65 6.41
CA ASN A 40 4.21 10.92 7.36
C ASN A 40 3.32 9.70 7.60
N LEU A 41 2.96 8.97 6.55
CA LEU A 41 2.13 7.77 6.66
C LEU A 41 2.84 6.66 7.44
N LEU A 42 4.14 6.46 7.23
CA LEU A 42 4.96 5.53 7.99
C LEU A 42 4.95 5.84 9.48
N VAL A 43 5.06 7.11 9.86
CA VAL A 43 4.96 7.53 11.28
C VAL A 43 3.59 7.17 11.86
N PHE A 44 2.50 7.42 11.14
CA PHE A 44 1.15 7.08 11.62
C PHE A 44 0.95 5.56 11.77
N VAL A 45 1.39 4.78 10.78
CA VAL A 45 1.31 3.31 10.82
C VAL A 45 2.14 2.74 11.97
N GLN A 46 3.37 3.22 12.15
CA GLN A 46 4.21 2.79 13.27
C GLN A 46 3.55 3.13 14.62
N ALA A 47 2.98 4.33 14.75
CA ALA A 47 2.33 4.74 15.98
C ALA A 47 1.07 3.91 16.28
N ALA A 48 0.26 3.58 15.27
CA ALA A 48 -0.91 2.70 15.42
C ALA A 48 -0.50 1.28 15.83
N ASN A 49 0.53 0.73 15.18
CA ASN A 49 1.09 -0.58 15.53
C ASN A 49 1.62 -0.63 16.97
N LEU A 50 2.32 0.41 17.43
CA LEU A 50 2.82 0.49 18.81
C LEU A 50 1.71 0.55 19.86
N ARG A 51 0.54 1.09 19.50
CA ARG A 51 -0.64 1.18 20.36
C ARG A 51 -1.56 -0.04 20.26
N ASP A 52 -1.28 -0.96 19.34
CA ASP A 52 -2.12 -2.12 19.02
C ASP A 52 -3.57 -1.71 18.69
N GLU A 53 -3.71 -0.63 17.91
CA GLU A 53 -5.01 -0.10 17.47
C GLU A 53 -5.05 0.15 15.96
N ALA A 54 -6.25 0.36 15.43
CA ALA A 54 -6.41 0.70 14.02
C ALA A 54 -5.78 2.08 13.72
N LEU A 55 -5.26 2.23 12.50
CA LEU A 55 -4.82 3.53 11.99
C LEU A 55 -5.99 4.52 11.99
N ASP A 56 -5.71 5.77 12.40
CA ASP A 56 -6.68 6.85 12.33
C ASP A 56 -7.18 7.11 10.90
N HIS A 57 -8.40 7.64 10.79
CA HIS A 57 -9.00 7.96 9.49
C HIS A 57 -8.13 8.96 8.72
N THR A 58 -7.63 8.51 7.56
CA THR A 58 -6.74 9.28 6.70
C THR A 58 -7.43 9.57 5.36
N LEU A 59 -7.34 10.82 4.89
CA LEU A 59 -7.90 11.26 3.60
C LEU A 59 -6.77 11.58 2.62
N PHE A 60 -6.69 10.82 1.52
CA PHE A 60 -5.80 11.13 0.40
C PHE A 60 -6.54 11.96 -0.65
N HIS A 61 -6.03 13.16 -0.96
CA HIS A 61 -6.58 14.04 -1.98
C HIS A 61 -5.51 14.48 -2.99
N GLY A 62 -5.93 14.88 -4.19
CA GLY A 62 -5.03 15.39 -5.22
C GLY A 62 -5.45 15.00 -6.66
N PRO A 63 -4.76 15.56 -7.67
CA PRO A 63 -4.99 15.26 -9.09
C PRO A 63 -5.07 13.76 -9.42
N PRO A 64 -5.71 13.37 -10.54
CA PRO A 64 -5.72 11.98 -10.99
C PRO A 64 -4.31 11.48 -11.29
N GLY A 65 -4.06 10.17 -11.11
CA GLY A 65 -2.78 9.54 -11.45
C GLY A 65 -1.68 9.59 -10.38
N LEU A 66 -1.98 10.06 -9.16
CA LEU A 66 -0.98 10.19 -8.07
C LEU A 66 -0.89 8.97 -7.13
N GLY A 67 -1.48 7.83 -7.48
CA GLY A 67 -1.37 6.61 -6.66
C GLY A 67 -2.15 6.62 -5.33
N LYS A 68 -3.26 7.38 -5.23
CA LYS A 68 -4.07 7.49 -3.99
C LYS A 68 -4.78 6.19 -3.57
N THR A 69 -4.91 5.24 -4.48
CA THR A 69 -5.61 3.95 -4.32
C THR A 69 -4.68 2.76 -4.52
N THR A 70 -3.38 3.04 -4.55
CA THR A 70 -2.30 2.10 -4.83
C THR A 70 -1.70 1.69 -3.51
#